data_AF-A0A1M5S2I7-F1
#
_entry.id   AF-A0A1M5S2I7-F1
#
_cell.length_a   1.000
_cell.length_b   1.000
_cell.length_c   1.000
_cell.angle_alpha   90.00
_cell.angle_beta   90.00
_cell.angle_gamma   90.00
#
_symmetry.space_group_name_H-M   'P 1'
#
loop_
_entity.id
_entity.type
_entity.pdbx_description
1 polymer ?
#
loop_
_entity_poly.entity_id
_entity_poly.type
_entity_poly.pdbx_seq_one_letter_code
_entity_poly.pdbx_strand_id
1 'polypeptide(L)'
;MKTVDEIYGSIANNINSVINEEWIKAELNIEAIGEMASFTGNYINSNNEKKQIDVDEFDFQLTFDILELHKITTEDGSNKWNKAIFTLQSDGEFDMQFIWDQELHDEVVRLSKE
;
A
#
# COMPACT_ATOMS: atom_id res chain seq x y z
N MET A 1 1.60 -18.74 -3.92
CA MET A 1 0.59 -17.84 -3.37
C MET A 1 1.10 -17.42 -2.03
N LYS A 2 1.43 -16.13 -1.85
CA LYS A 2 1.79 -15.63 -0.52
C LYS A 2 0.54 -15.58 0.35
N THR A 3 0.75 -15.74 1.64
CA THR A 3 -0.24 -15.44 2.67
C THR A 3 -0.33 -13.92 2.86
N VAL A 4 -1.43 -13.46 3.46
CA VAL A 4 -1.62 -12.04 3.77
C VAL A 4 -0.47 -11.50 4.65
N ASP A 5 -0.03 -12.29 5.64
CA ASP A 5 1.08 -11.91 6.54
C ASP A 5 2.42 -11.77 5.80
N GLU A 6 2.69 -12.66 4.83
CA GLU A 6 3.90 -12.55 3.99
C GLU A 6 3.87 -11.28 3.11
N ILE A 7 2.69 -10.87 2.65
CA ILE A 7 2.53 -9.64 1.87
C ILE A 7 2.74 -8.41 2.76
N TYR A 8 2.18 -8.40 3.99
CA TYR A 8 2.44 -7.31 4.95
C TYR A 8 3.93 -7.21 5.31
N GLY A 9 4.61 -8.34 5.49
CA GLY A 9 6.06 -8.38 5.65
C GLY A 9 6.81 -7.80 4.44
N SER A 10 6.35 -8.08 3.21
CA SER A 10 6.91 -7.51 1.98
C SER A 10 6.80 -5.99 1.94
N ILE A 11 5.64 -5.43 2.32
CA ILE A 11 5.43 -3.98 2.42
C ILE A 11 6.39 -3.37 3.44
N ALA A 12 6.45 -3.93 4.65
CA ALA A 12 7.32 -3.43 5.71
C ALA A 12 8.80 -3.48 5.33
N ASN A 13 9.25 -4.55 4.66
CA ASN A 13 10.63 -4.67 4.17
C ASN A 13 10.97 -3.61 3.13
N ASN A 14 10.06 -3.31 2.20
CA ASN A 14 10.26 -2.26 1.19
C ASN A 14 10.36 -0.87 1.80
N ILE A 15 9.50 -0.56 2.78
CA ILE A 15 9.58 0.71 3.53
C ILE A 15 10.94 0.83 4.23
N ASN A 16 11.37 -0.22 4.92
CA ASN A 16 12.64 -0.24 5.64
C ASN A 16 13.87 -0.19 4.71
N SER A 17 13.78 -0.71 3.49
CA SER A 17 14.92 -0.70 2.56
C SER A 17 15.18 0.68 1.94
N VAL A 18 14.15 1.54 1.83
CA VAL A 18 14.30 2.86 1.21
C VAL A 18 14.50 4.00 2.21
N ILE A 19 13.99 3.86 3.44
CA ILE A 19 14.20 4.88 4.49
C ILE A 19 15.55 4.66 5.16
N ASN A 20 16.55 5.44 4.74
CA ASN A 20 17.95 5.33 5.19
C ASN A 20 18.30 6.25 6.38
N GLU A 21 17.32 6.62 7.20
CA GLU A 21 17.49 7.45 8.40
C GLU A 21 16.61 6.92 9.55
N GLU A 22 16.78 7.46 10.76
CA GLU A 22 15.87 7.12 11.86
C GLU A 22 14.48 7.75 11.65
N TRP A 23 13.44 6.95 11.88
CA TRP A 23 12.06 7.35 11.68
C TRP A 23 11.13 6.82 12.77
N ILE A 24 9.96 7.43 12.88
CA ILE A 24 8.96 7.17 13.94
C ILE A 24 7.78 6.38 13.36
N LYS A 25 7.21 6.89 12.28
CA LYS A 25 6.03 6.33 11.62
C LYS A 25 6.14 6.47 10.10
N ALA A 26 5.75 5.44 9.36
CA ALA A 26 5.58 5.45 7.92
C ALA A 26 4.12 5.15 7.55
N GLU A 27 3.64 5.78 6.49
CA GLU A 27 2.31 5.59 5.94
C GLU A 27 2.40 5.43 4.43
N LEU A 28 2.05 4.24 3.95
CA LEU A 28 2.01 3.88 2.54
C LEU A 28 0.55 3.82 2.08
N ASN A 29 0.23 4.65 1.09
CA ASN A 29 -1.03 4.65 0.38
C ASN A 29 -0.89 3.78 -0.86
N ILE A 30 -1.80 2.83 -0.99
CA ILE A 30 -1.81 1.83 -2.05
C ILE A 30 -3.13 2.00 -2.79
N GLU A 31 -3.09 2.10 -4.11
CA GLU A 31 -4.29 2.00 -4.94
C GLU A 31 -4.23 0.70 -5.75
N ALA A 32 -5.33 -0.04 -5.81
CA ALA A 32 -5.42 -1.30 -6.55
C ALA A 32 -6.68 -1.29 -7.43
N ILE A 33 -6.47 -1.25 -8.74
CA ILE A 33 -7.53 -1.10 -9.74
C ILE A 33 -7.29 -2.11 -10.87
N GLY A 34 -8.14 -3.12 -10.96
CA GLY A 34 -7.97 -4.19 -11.93
C GLY A 34 -6.66 -4.95 -11.69
N GLU A 35 -5.77 -4.93 -12.68
CA GLU A 35 -4.44 -5.56 -12.60
C GLU A 35 -3.32 -4.53 -12.34
N MET A 36 -3.66 -3.32 -11.93
CA MET A 36 -2.69 -2.26 -11.62
C MET A 36 -2.67 -1.98 -10.13
N ALA A 37 -1.47 -1.78 -9.59
CA ALA A 37 -1.26 -1.23 -8.26
C ALA A 37 -0.34 -0.01 -8.34
N SER A 38 -0.64 1.01 -7.54
CA SER A 38 0.18 2.21 -7.41
C SER A 38 0.51 2.47 -5.93
N PHE A 39 1.63 3.15 -5.70
CA PHE A 39 2.15 3.42 -4.37
C PHE A 39 2.45 4.90 -4.24
N THR A 40 2.09 5.48 -3.11
CA THR A 40 2.58 6.78 -2.64
C THR A 40 2.72 6.74 -1.13
N GLY A 41 3.54 7.57 -0.51
CA GLY A 41 3.67 7.48 0.93
C GLY A 41 4.54 8.55 1.55
N ASN A 42 4.44 8.66 2.86
CA ASN A 42 5.25 9.58 3.65
C ASN A 42 5.68 8.91 4.95
N TYR A 43 6.78 9.38 5.53
CA TYR A 43 7.22 9.01 6.87
C TYR A 43 7.54 10.25 7.70
N ILE A 44 7.55 10.07 9.01
CA ILE A 44 7.99 11.07 9.99
C ILE A 44 9.35 10.64 10.52
N ASN A 45 10.38 11.47 10.35
CA ASN A 45 11.72 11.18 10.88
C ASN A 45 11.83 11.47 12.39
N SER A 46 12.96 11.14 13.01
CA SER A 46 13.23 11.43 14.44
C SER A 46 13.16 12.92 14.81
N ASN A 47 13.29 13.83 13.84
CA ASN A 47 13.15 15.28 14.05
C ASN A 47 11.70 15.76 13.92
N ASN A 48 10.73 14.84 13.79
CA ASN A 48 9.32 15.11 13.58
C ASN A 48 9.01 15.85 12.26
N GLU A 49 9.87 15.66 11.26
CA GLU A 49 9.69 16.19 9.90
C GLU A 49 8.99 15.15 9.02
N LYS A 50 8.00 15.59 8.24
CA LYS A 50 7.34 14.75 7.25
C LYS A 50 8.14 14.72 5.96
N LYS A 51 8.49 13.53 5.50
CA LYS A 51 9.24 13.27 4.26
C LYS A 51 8.49 12.27 3.39
N GLN A 52 8.73 12.32 2.09
CA GLN A 52 8.12 11.40 1.12
C GLN A 52 8.92 10.10 1.07
N ILE A 53 8.23 8.97 0.97
CA ILE A 53 8.86 7.66 0.72
C ILE A 53 9.24 7.59 -0.76
N ASP A 54 10.46 7.14 -1.04
CA ASP A 54 10.93 6.88 -2.40
C ASP A 54 10.38 5.53 -2.90
N VAL A 55 9.11 5.55 -3.31
CA VAL A 55 8.37 4.35 -3.75
C VAL A 55 8.84 3.83 -5.11
N ASP A 56 9.58 4.63 -5.88
CA ASP A 56 10.13 4.21 -7.17
C ASP A 56 11.27 3.19 -6.98
N GLU A 57 11.89 3.18 -5.80
CA GLU A 57 12.94 2.23 -5.39
C GLU A 57 12.38 0.96 -4.72
N PHE A 58 11.04 0.79 -4.69
CA PHE A 58 10.44 -0.46 -4.21
C PHE A 58 10.68 -1.62 -5.18
N ASP A 59 10.80 -2.82 -4.62
CA ASP A 59 10.87 -4.05 -5.40
C ASP A 59 9.60 -4.18 -6.26
N PHE A 60 9.78 -4.34 -7.57
CA PHE A 60 8.68 -4.54 -8.51
C PHE A 60 7.77 -5.72 -8.11
N GLN A 61 8.31 -6.71 -7.41
CA GLN A 61 7.55 -7.84 -6.87
C GLN A 61 6.42 -7.39 -5.91
N LEU A 62 6.57 -6.24 -5.23
CA LEU A 62 5.56 -5.70 -4.34
C LEU A 62 4.25 -5.40 -5.09
N THR A 63 4.31 -5.00 -6.35
CA THR A 63 3.12 -4.78 -7.20
C THR A 63 2.27 -6.04 -7.27
N PHE A 64 2.90 -7.19 -7.57
CA PHE A 64 2.18 -8.47 -7.65
C PHE A 64 1.68 -8.94 -6.29
N ASP A 65 2.45 -8.69 -5.23
CA ASP A 65 2.04 -9.02 -3.86
C ASP A 65 0.76 -8.26 -3.48
N ILE A 66 0.64 -6.98 -3.84
CA ILE A 66 -0.58 -6.18 -3.61
C ILE A 66 -1.77 -6.68 -4.43
N LEU A 67 -1.56 -7.06 -5.70
CA LEU A 67 -2.64 -7.61 -6.52
C LEU A 67 -3.11 -8.98 -5.97
N GLU A 68 -2.18 -9.78 -5.44
CA GLU A 68 -2.51 -11.02 -4.74
C GLU A 68 -3.29 -10.75 -3.45
N LEU A 69 -2.90 -9.74 -2.65
CA LEU A 69 -3.65 -9.30 -1.47
C LEU A 69 -5.06 -8.84 -1.84
N HIS A 70 -5.19 -8.02 -2.90
CA HIS A 70 -6.48 -7.55 -3.38
C HIS A 70 -7.37 -8.73 -3.76
N LYS A 71 -6.85 -9.69 -4.52
CA LYS A 71 -7.57 -10.92 -4.87
C LYS A 71 -8.00 -11.71 -3.63
N ILE A 72 -7.09 -12.02 -2.71
CA ILE A 72 -7.38 -12.80 -1.50
C ILE A 72 -8.45 -12.13 -0.65
N THR A 73 -8.38 -10.81 -0.49
CA THR A 73 -9.29 -10.07 0.40
C THR A 73 -10.65 -9.77 -0.23
N THR A 74 -10.78 -9.83 -1.55
CA THR A 74 -12.02 -9.51 -2.29
C THR A 74 -12.71 -10.72 -2.91
N GLU A 75 -12.10 -11.92 -2.87
CA GLU A 75 -12.60 -13.16 -3.52
C GLU A 75 -14.03 -13.54 -3.08
N ASP A 76 -14.37 -13.37 -1.81
CA ASP A 76 -15.71 -13.67 -1.28
C ASP A 76 -16.74 -12.55 -1.52
N GLY A 77 -16.35 -11.46 -2.17
CA GLY A 77 -17.19 -10.29 -2.45
C GLY A 77 -17.62 -9.49 -1.21
N SER A 78 -17.20 -9.92 -0.02
CA SER A 78 -17.50 -9.28 1.27
C SER A 78 -16.70 -8.01 1.51
N ASN A 79 -15.48 -7.94 0.95
CA ASN A 79 -14.63 -6.78 1.00
C ASN A 79 -14.43 -6.24 -0.41
N LYS A 80 -14.55 -4.93 -0.56
CA LYS A 80 -14.21 -4.22 -1.79
C LYS A 80 -13.38 -3.03 -1.38
N TRP A 81 -12.23 -2.90 -1.99
CA TRP A 81 -11.38 -1.74 -1.82
C TRP A 81 -10.67 -1.46 -3.12
N ASN A 82 -10.38 -0.20 -3.34
CA ASN A 82 -9.49 0.29 -4.41
C ASN A 82 -8.40 1.19 -3.84
N LYS A 83 -8.46 1.49 -2.54
CA LYS A 83 -7.41 2.14 -1.76
C LYS A 83 -7.12 1.35 -0.48
N ALA A 84 -5.87 1.27 -0.10
CA ALA A 84 -5.43 0.76 1.19
C ALA A 84 -4.38 1.68 1.81
N ILE A 85 -4.41 1.81 3.14
CA ILE A 85 -3.42 2.58 3.90
C ILE A 85 -2.72 1.61 4.84
N PHE A 86 -1.42 1.41 4.60
CA PHE A 86 -0.55 0.65 5.48
C PHE A 86 0.23 1.60 6.37
N THR A 87 0.02 1.50 7.67
CA THR A 87 0.77 2.25 8.69
C THR A 87 1.79 1.33 9.34
N LEU A 88 3.05 1.75 9.38
CA LEU A 88 4.12 1.05 10.09
C LEU A 88 4.74 2.00 11.12
N GLN A 89 4.93 1.53 12.34
CA GLN A 89 5.69 2.19 13.40
C GLN A 89 7.11 1.63 13.41
N SER A 90 8.09 2.42 13.87
CA SER A 90 9.49 1.99 13.88
C SER A 90 9.81 0.89 14.89
N ASP A 91 8.90 0.60 15.82
CA ASP A 91 8.96 -0.56 16.73
C ASP A 91 8.38 -1.85 16.12
N GLY A 92 7.85 -1.78 14.90
CA GLY A 92 7.28 -2.91 14.17
C GLY A 92 5.77 -3.09 14.34
N GLU A 93 5.09 -2.26 15.14
CA GLU A 93 3.62 -2.23 15.15
C GLU A 93 3.11 -1.72 13.79
N PHE A 94 2.07 -2.36 13.26
CA PHE A 94 1.48 -1.95 11.98
C PHE A 94 -0.04 -2.06 11.98
N ASP A 95 -0.67 -1.33 11.06
CA ASP A 95 -2.10 -1.38 10.78
C ASP A 95 -2.33 -1.36 9.26
N MET A 96 -3.42 -2.02 8.82
CA MET A 96 -3.83 -2.04 7.42
C MET A 96 -5.31 -1.68 7.32
N GLN A 97 -5.60 -0.61 6.57
CA GLN A 97 -6.95 -0.11 6.37
C GLN A 97 -7.36 -0.25 4.91
N PHE A 98 -8.46 -0.94 4.66
CA PHE A 98 -9.05 -1.09 3.32
C PHE A 98 -10.19 -0.10 3.12
N ILE A 99 -10.16 0.64 2.02
CA ILE A 99 -11.07 1.74 1.73
C ILE A 99 -11.66 1.55 0.33
N TRP A 100 -12.99 1.70 0.24
CA TRP A 100 -13.69 1.82 -1.04
C TRP A 100 -13.90 3.29 -1.38
N ASP A 101 -13.17 3.77 -2.38
CA ASP A 101 -13.34 5.10 -2.95
C ASP A 101 -14.25 5.04 -4.18
N GLN A 102 -15.53 5.39 -4.00
CA GLN A 102 -16.51 5.37 -5.07
C GLN A 102 -16.16 6.35 -6.21
N GLU A 103 -15.61 7.51 -5.89
CA GLU A 103 -15.29 8.53 -6.90
C GLU A 103 -14.18 8.05 -7.83
N LEU A 104 -13.13 7.44 -7.26
CA LEU A 104 -12.07 6.80 -8.04
C LEU A 104 -12.62 5.67 -8.93
N HIS A 105 -13.51 4.84 -8.40
CA HIS A 105 -14.14 3.78 -9.19
C HIS A 105 -14.94 4.34 -10.38
N ASP A 106 -15.77 5.34 -10.14
CA ASP A 106 -16.62 5.94 -11.17
C ASP A 106 -15.79 6.63 -12.26
N GLU A 107 -14.67 7.26 -11.89
CA GLU A 107 -13.72 7.86 -12.83
C GLU A 107 -13.06 6.81 -13.73
N VAL A 108 -12.57 5.69 -13.17
CA VAL A 108 -12.01 4.58 -13.95
C VAL A 108 -13.05 4.02 -14.92
N VAL A 109 -14.28 3.81 -14.45
CA VAL A 109 -15.39 3.32 -15.27
C VAL A 109 -15.69 4.29 -16.41
N ARG A 110 -15.66 5.60 -16.15
CA ARG A 110 -15.87 6.64 -17.18
C ARG A 110 -14.79 6.58 -18.25
N LEU A 111 -13.52 6.53 -17.87
CA LEU A 111 -12.37 6.48 -18.79
C LEU A 111 -12.32 5.18 -19.60
N SER A 112 -12.78 4.05 -19.03
CA SER A 112 -12.80 2.76 -19.73
C SER A 112 -13.85 2.63 -20.85
N LYS A 113 -14.79 3.58 -20.94
CA LYS A 113 -15.89 3.59 -21.91
C LYS A 113 -15.65 4.53 -23.09
N GLU A 114 -14.55 5.28 -23.07
CA GLU A 114 -14.07 6.10 -24.20
C GLU A 114 -13.15 5.28 -25.12
#